data_AF-A0A2T0K6J4-F1
#
_entry.id   AF-A0A2T0K6J4-F1
#
_cell.length_a   1.000
_cell.length_b   1.000
_cell.length_c   1.000
_cell.angle_alpha   90.00
_cell.angle_beta   90.00
_cell.angle_gamma   90.00
#
_symmetry.space_group_name_H-M   'P 1'
#
loop_
_entity.id
_entity.type
_entity.pdbx_description
1 polymer ?
#
loop_
_entity_poly.entity_id
_entity_poly.type
_entity_poly.pdbx_seq_one_letter_code
_entity_poly.pdbx_strand_id
1 'polypeptide(L)'
;MSSRARQRCRSLNVVVRRGGAAWHYDDNEVVKAKHRTYGQFRGYKTVRTFTGDGANDPRTQSDTSFHRGMSKNNDTVVQVTDSLNGEHEDHDELAGRTLETITYQGENGPADSSAITAYWISAATATRARSGLTAMTANRIAPALTVSKRVTSSGSPARPGRRKLPRRVMAVADRTARTDRGVTAEPGSPPSPSPLRRPARGSLSAAIGLVVLAHAGIVRLLSTARPGRVRGGGDAPYGSHPTGPG
;
A
#
# COMPACT_ATOMS: atom_id res chain seq x y z
N MET A 1 -37.97 -19.81 44.82
CA MET A 1 -36.90 -20.54 44.10
C MET A 1 -36.42 -19.66 42.96
N SER A 2 -35.25 -19.03 43.11
CA SER A 2 -34.72 -18.07 42.13
C SER A 2 -34.06 -18.84 40.98
N SER A 3 -34.71 -18.86 39.82
CA SER A 3 -34.07 -19.35 38.60
C SER A 3 -33.10 -18.29 38.10
N ARG A 4 -31.84 -18.35 38.55
CA ARG A 4 -30.74 -17.70 37.84
C ARG A 4 -30.62 -18.39 36.48
N ALA A 5 -31.24 -17.77 35.48
CA ALA A 5 -31.03 -18.13 34.09
C ALA A 5 -29.52 -18.12 33.85
N ARG A 6 -28.98 -19.28 33.45
CA ARG A 6 -27.62 -19.38 32.97
C ARG A 6 -27.59 -18.61 31.64
N GLN A 7 -27.37 -17.30 31.72
CA GLN A 7 -27.05 -16.49 30.55
C GLN A 7 -25.76 -17.10 29.99
N ARG A 8 -25.89 -17.93 28.96
CA ARG A 8 -24.72 -18.46 28.26
C ARG A 8 -23.97 -17.23 27.75
N CYS A 9 -22.68 -17.09 28.06
CA CYS A 9 -21.80 -16.15 27.39
C CYS A 9 -21.90 -16.42 25.89
N ARG A 10 -22.76 -15.67 25.20
CA ARG A 10 -22.92 -15.78 23.76
C ARG A 10 -21.99 -14.73 23.18
N SER A 11 -20.76 -15.14 22.86
CA SER A 11 -19.88 -14.30 22.06
C SER A 11 -20.57 -14.00 20.74
N LEU A 12 -20.85 -12.71 20.52
CA LEU A 12 -21.52 -12.21 19.32
C LEU A 12 -20.45 -11.62 18.39
N ASN A 13 -20.48 -12.02 17.13
CA ASN A 13 -19.74 -11.35 16.08
C ASN A 13 -20.67 -10.37 15.39
N VAL A 14 -20.34 -9.08 15.45
CA VAL A 14 -21.09 -8.01 14.76
C VAL A 14 -20.22 -7.44 13.66
N VAL A 15 -20.77 -7.35 12.46
CA VAL A 15 -20.07 -6.88 11.27
C VAL A 15 -20.71 -5.57 10.80
N VAL A 16 -19.89 -4.52 10.70
CA VAL A 16 -20.27 -3.19 10.19
C VAL A 16 -19.54 -2.96 8.87
N ARG A 17 -20.29 -2.58 7.83
CA ARG A 17 -19.76 -2.29 6.49
C ARG A 17 -19.59 -0.80 6.29
N ARG A 18 -18.46 -0.36 5.75
CA ARG A 18 -18.09 1.05 5.57
C ARG A 18 -17.60 1.34 4.15
N GLY A 19 -17.63 2.62 3.77
CA GLY A 19 -17.13 3.09 2.48
C GLY A 19 -18.03 2.78 1.27
N GLY A 20 -19.33 2.54 1.53
CA GLY A 20 -20.34 2.32 0.50
C GLY A 20 -20.21 0.99 -0.24
N ALA A 21 -21.33 0.58 -0.86
CA ALA A 21 -21.35 -0.51 -1.80
C ALA A 21 -20.72 -0.06 -3.13
N ALA A 22 -19.83 -0.87 -3.70
CA ALA A 22 -19.29 -0.65 -5.03
C ALA A 22 -20.00 -1.54 -6.06
N TRP A 23 -20.22 -0.98 -7.24
CA TRP A 23 -20.84 -1.64 -8.39
C TRP A 23 -19.97 -1.46 -9.61
N HIS A 24 -19.62 -2.56 -10.26
CA HIS A 24 -18.84 -2.59 -11.49
C HIS A 24 -19.76 -2.77 -12.69
N TYR A 25 -19.37 -2.22 -13.84
CA TYR A 25 -20.09 -2.41 -15.08
C TYR A 25 -20.06 -3.89 -15.50
N ASP A 26 -21.18 -4.43 -15.95
CA ASP A 26 -21.26 -5.85 -16.30
C ASP A 26 -20.38 -6.18 -17.52
N ASP A 27 -19.49 -7.16 -17.37
CA ASP A 27 -18.61 -7.66 -18.43
C ASP A 27 -19.05 -9.04 -18.97
N ASN A 28 -20.31 -9.42 -18.75
CA ASN A 28 -20.87 -10.66 -19.24
C ASN A 28 -21.04 -10.67 -20.78
N GLU A 29 -20.38 -11.64 -21.42
CA GLU A 29 -20.40 -11.84 -22.87
C GLU A 29 -21.77 -12.25 -23.42
N VAL A 30 -22.63 -12.89 -22.63
CA VAL A 30 -23.95 -13.35 -23.11
C VAL A 30 -25.01 -12.25 -23.11
N VAL A 31 -24.80 -11.18 -22.35
CA VAL A 31 -25.70 -10.02 -22.31
C VAL A 31 -25.37 -9.11 -23.50
N LYS A 32 -26.39 -8.70 -24.27
CA LYS A 32 -26.18 -7.73 -25.37
C LYS A 32 -25.63 -6.42 -24.79
N ALA A 33 -24.69 -5.79 -25.48
CA ALA A 33 -24.02 -4.57 -25.01
C ALA A 33 -25.00 -3.47 -24.54
N LYS A 34 -26.11 -3.27 -25.27
CA LYS A 34 -27.15 -2.27 -24.94
C LYS A 34 -27.94 -2.55 -23.65
N HIS A 35 -27.81 -3.74 -23.07
CA HIS A 35 -28.51 -4.16 -21.86
C HIS A 35 -27.56 -4.37 -20.67
N ARG A 36 -26.25 -4.15 -20.85
CA ARG A 36 -25.29 -4.20 -19.76
C ARG A 36 -25.42 -2.94 -18.91
N THR A 37 -25.43 -3.12 -17.60
CA THR A 37 -25.54 -2.06 -16.60
C THR A 37 -24.58 -2.32 -15.44
N TYR A 38 -24.60 -1.49 -14.40
CA TYR A 38 -23.82 -1.68 -13.17
C TYR A 38 -24.45 -2.77 -12.28
N GLY A 39 -24.35 -4.03 -12.72
CA GLY A 39 -24.93 -5.19 -12.03
C GLY A 39 -23.95 -5.99 -11.18
N GLN A 40 -22.65 -5.77 -11.30
CA GLN A 40 -21.65 -6.55 -10.59
C GLN A 40 -21.32 -5.94 -9.23
N PHE A 41 -21.84 -6.53 -8.16
CA PHE A 41 -21.51 -6.10 -6.79
C PHE A 41 -20.05 -6.42 -6.45
N ARG A 42 -19.30 -5.40 -6.03
CA ARG A 42 -17.86 -5.49 -5.67
C ARG A 42 -17.57 -5.35 -4.18
N GLY A 43 -18.60 -5.43 -3.34
CA GLY A 43 -18.42 -5.38 -1.89
C GLY A 43 -18.30 -3.97 -1.32
N TYR A 44 -17.78 -3.90 -0.09
CA TYR A 44 -17.58 -2.69 0.68
C TYR A 44 -16.10 -2.41 0.84
N LYS A 45 -15.72 -1.13 0.97
CA LYS A 45 -14.31 -0.73 1.09
C LYS A 45 -13.67 -1.31 2.35
N THR A 46 -14.39 -1.23 3.48
CA THR A 46 -13.90 -1.67 4.78
C THR A 46 -14.99 -2.41 5.54
N VAL A 47 -14.61 -3.50 6.18
CA VAL A 47 -15.45 -4.29 7.07
C VAL A 47 -14.87 -4.18 8.48
N ARG A 48 -15.65 -3.62 9.40
CA ARG A 48 -15.34 -3.57 10.82
C ARG A 48 -16.02 -4.73 11.53
N THR A 49 -15.26 -5.53 12.25
CA THR A 49 -15.76 -6.66 13.02
C THR A 49 -15.58 -6.36 14.49
N PHE A 50 -16.63 -6.63 15.26
CA PHE A 50 -16.59 -6.64 16.71
C PHE A 50 -16.86 -8.05 17.22
N THR A 51 -16.05 -8.50 18.16
CA THR A 51 -16.18 -9.84 18.77
C THR A 51 -16.34 -9.69 20.27
N GLY A 52 -17.30 -10.42 20.84
CA GLY A 52 -17.67 -10.36 22.25
C GLY A 52 -19.06 -9.77 22.46
N ASP A 53 -19.61 -9.97 23.66
CA ASP A 53 -20.99 -9.55 23.97
C ASP A 53 -21.09 -8.11 24.47
N GLY A 54 -19.99 -7.49 24.92
CA GLY A 54 -19.94 -6.11 25.42
C GLY A 54 -20.69 -5.89 26.73
N ALA A 55 -21.38 -6.91 27.23
CA ALA A 55 -22.24 -6.84 28.40
C ALA A 55 -21.58 -7.52 29.61
N ASN A 56 -20.93 -8.66 29.39
CA ASN A 56 -20.16 -9.38 30.40
C ASN A 56 -18.66 -9.25 30.14
N ASP A 57 -18.26 -9.20 28.87
CA ASP A 57 -16.86 -9.10 28.45
C ASP A 57 -16.66 -7.91 27.48
N PRO A 58 -15.54 -7.15 27.59
CA PRO A 58 -15.21 -6.11 26.64
C PRO A 58 -15.12 -6.64 25.20
N ARG A 59 -15.58 -5.84 24.23
CA ARG A 59 -15.52 -6.20 22.81
C ARG A 59 -14.16 -5.88 22.22
N THR A 60 -13.66 -6.79 21.41
CA THR A 60 -12.53 -6.51 20.52
C THR A 60 -13.03 -5.93 19.20
N GLN A 61 -12.18 -5.16 18.52
CA GLN A 61 -12.49 -4.57 17.22
C GLN A 61 -11.34 -4.79 16.25
N SER A 62 -11.68 -5.13 15.01
CA SER A 62 -10.76 -5.11 13.87
C SER A 62 -11.42 -4.52 12.64
N ASP A 63 -10.64 -3.82 11.82
CA ASP A 63 -11.06 -3.30 10.51
C ASP A 63 -10.24 -4.01 9.42
N THR A 64 -10.91 -4.49 8.39
CA THR A 64 -10.26 -5.04 7.19
C THR A 64 -10.72 -4.25 5.97
N SER A 65 -9.76 -3.66 5.26
CA SER A 65 -9.98 -2.95 4.00
C SER A 65 -9.60 -3.83 2.82
N PHE A 66 -10.37 -3.73 1.73
CA PHE A 66 -10.24 -4.61 0.56
C PHE A 66 -10.04 -3.81 -0.73
N HIS A 67 -9.35 -4.43 -1.66
CA HIS A 67 -9.46 -4.12 -3.08
C HIS A 67 -10.82 -4.57 -3.58
N ARG A 68 -11.50 -3.72 -4.34
CA ARG A 68 -12.83 -3.98 -4.91
C ARG A 68 -12.76 -4.22 -6.43
N GLY A 69 -11.64 -3.89 -7.06
CA GLY A 69 -11.46 -4.03 -8.50
C GLY A 69 -12.22 -2.95 -9.28
N MET A 70 -12.12 -1.69 -8.85
CA MET A 70 -12.84 -0.58 -9.45
C MET A 70 -12.04 0.21 -10.50
N SER A 71 -10.74 -0.06 -10.65
CA SER A 71 -9.91 0.54 -11.70
C SER A 71 -10.22 -0.07 -13.07
N LYS A 72 -10.08 0.75 -14.12
CA LYS A 72 -10.36 0.42 -15.53
C LYS A 72 -11.80 -0.07 -15.78
N ASN A 73 -12.72 0.26 -14.89
CA ASN A 73 -14.15 0.12 -15.08
C ASN A 73 -14.63 1.24 -16.00
N ASN A 74 -14.78 0.97 -17.30
CA ASN A 74 -14.95 2.00 -18.36
C ASN A 74 -13.83 3.05 -18.32
N ASP A 75 -12.58 2.58 -18.35
CA ASP A 75 -11.34 3.39 -18.44
C ASP A 75 -11.05 4.33 -17.25
N THR A 76 -11.85 4.28 -16.19
CA THR A 76 -11.62 5.08 -14.98
C THR A 76 -10.56 4.44 -14.09
N VAL A 77 -9.45 5.12 -13.84
CA VAL A 77 -8.43 4.66 -12.87
C VAL A 77 -8.87 5.03 -11.45
N VAL A 78 -8.86 4.04 -10.54
CA VAL A 78 -9.27 4.21 -9.14
C VAL A 78 -8.16 3.73 -8.22
N GLN A 79 -7.79 4.59 -7.26
CA GLN A 79 -6.82 4.27 -6.22
C GLN A 79 -7.51 4.01 -4.88
N VAL A 80 -6.88 3.17 -4.06
CA VAL A 80 -7.23 2.90 -2.67
C VAL A 80 -6.06 3.31 -1.79
N THR A 81 -6.33 4.27 -0.91
CA THR A 81 -5.39 4.72 0.12
C THR A 81 -5.39 3.79 1.33
N ASP A 82 -4.19 3.41 1.79
CA ASP A 82 -3.96 2.69 3.06
C ASP A 82 -3.79 3.66 4.26
N SER A 83 -3.69 3.13 5.49
CA SER A 83 -3.51 3.97 6.69
C SER A 83 -2.19 4.73 6.77
N LEU A 84 -1.22 4.41 5.92
CA LEU A 84 0.08 5.08 5.81
C LEU A 84 0.10 6.11 4.68
N ASN A 85 -1.06 6.38 4.06
CA ASN A 85 -1.23 7.22 2.88
C ASN A 85 -0.51 6.66 1.64
N GLY A 86 -0.27 5.35 1.59
CA GLY A 86 0.13 4.65 0.37
C GLY A 86 -1.07 4.49 -0.56
N GLU A 87 -0.89 4.82 -1.84
CA GLU A 87 -1.92 4.67 -2.87
C GLU A 87 -1.71 3.37 -3.66
N HIS A 88 -2.75 2.55 -3.76
CA HIS A 88 -2.73 1.28 -4.47
C HIS A 88 -3.80 1.29 -5.55
N GLU A 89 -3.45 0.99 -6.80
CA GLU A 89 -4.46 0.90 -7.86
C GLU A 89 -5.42 -0.28 -7.58
N ASP A 90 -6.72 -0.01 -7.68
CA ASP A 90 -7.78 -0.99 -7.43
C ASP A 90 -8.02 -1.88 -8.65
N HIS A 91 -6.97 -2.59 -9.10
CA HIS A 91 -7.03 -3.49 -10.25
C HIS A 91 -8.16 -4.53 -10.09
N ASP A 92 -8.87 -4.81 -11.19
CA ASP A 92 -9.96 -5.81 -11.21
C ASP A 92 -9.50 -7.19 -10.72
N GLU A 93 -8.27 -7.57 -11.06
CA GLU A 93 -7.64 -8.83 -10.64
C GLU A 93 -7.44 -8.94 -9.12
N LEU A 94 -7.42 -7.80 -8.41
CA LEU A 94 -7.29 -7.75 -6.96
C LEU A 94 -8.66 -7.76 -6.24
N ALA A 95 -9.78 -7.78 -6.95
CA ALA A 95 -11.11 -7.76 -6.33
C ALA A 95 -11.25 -8.82 -5.23
N GLY A 96 -11.65 -8.38 -4.04
CA GLY A 96 -11.83 -9.21 -2.85
C GLY A 96 -10.54 -9.48 -2.05
N ARG A 97 -9.37 -9.06 -2.51
CA ARG A 97 -8.12 -9.19 -1.75
C ARG A 97 -8.02 -8.14 -0.64
N THR A 98 -7.50 -8.56 0.51
CA THR A 98 -7.24 -7.66 1.64
C THR A 98 -6.09 -6.71 1.31
N LEU A 99 -6.35 -5.41 1.40
CA LEU A 99 -5.33 -4.36 1.36
C LEU A 99 -4.71 -4.18 2.74
N GLU A 100 -5.54 -4.06 3.77
CA GLU A 100 -5.10 -3.73 5.12
C GLU A 100 -5.97 -4.38 6.18
N THR A 101 -5.36 -4.83 7.27
CA THR A 101 -6.06 -5.18 8.52
C THR A 101 -5.51 -4.36 9.67
N ILE A 102 -6.39 -3.75 10.46
CA ILE A 102 -6.07 -3.00 11.68
C ILE A 102 -6.78 -3.67 12.85
N THR A 103 -6.04 -3.96 13.92
CA THR A 103 -6.59 -4.41 15.19
C THR A 103 -6.50 -3.28 16.21
N TYR A 104 -7.56 -3.11 17.00
CA TYR A 104 -7.67 -2.02 17.97
C TYR A 104 -7.54 -2.52 19.40
N GLN A 105 -7.14 -1.62 20.31
CA GLN A 105 -7.13 -1.84 21.76
C GLN A 105 -8.55 -1.77 22.33
N GLY A 106 -9.40 -2.73 21.94
CA GLY A 106 -10.82 -2.79 22.29
C GLY A 106 -11.73 -2.01 21.34
N GLU A 107 -13.04 -2.10 21.58
CA GLU A 107 -14.07 -1.38 20.83
C GLU A 107 -13.85 0.14 20.89
N ASN A 108 -13.76 0.76 19.71
CA ASN A 108 -13.47 2.17 19.49
C ASN A 108 -12.17 2.68 20.14
N GLY A 109 -11.28 1.77 20.54
CA GLY A 109 -9.96 2.10 21.07
C GLY A 109 -8.98 2.59 19.99
N PRO A 110 -7.76 3.01 20.38
CA PRO A 110 -6.69 3.31 19.43
C PRO A 110 -6.23 2.04 18.68
N ALA A 111 -5.66 2.22 17.49
CA ALA A 111 -5.08 1.11 16.73
C ALA A 111 -3.89 0.51 17.50
N ASP A 112 -3.89 -0.81 17.71
CA ASP A 112 -2.78 -1.56 18.31
C ASP A 112 -1.77 -1.98 17.24
N SER A 113 -2.28 -2.61 16.18
CA SER A 113 -1.46 -3.17 15.12
C SER A 113 -2.15 -3.02 13.77
N SER A 114 -1.34 -2.88 12.73
CA SER A 114 -1.81 -2.89 11.35
C SER A 114 -0.91 -3.77 10.49
N ALA A 115 -1.48 -4.38 9.46
CA ALA A 115 -0.78 -5.12 8.44
C ALA A 115 -1.34 -4.70 7.08
N ILE A 116 -0.49 -4.11 6.25
CA ILE A 116 -0.81 -3.70 4.87
C ILE A 116 -0.13 -4.68 3.93
N THR A 117 -0.85 -5.18 2.94
CA THR A 117 -0.33 -6.06 1.89
C THR A 117 -0.44 -5.38 0.54
N ALA A 118 0.70 -5.08 -0.08
CA ALA A 118 0.78 -4.67 -1.47
C ALA A 118 0.97 -5.92 -2.34
N TYR A 119 0.28 -5.96 -3.49
CA TYR A 119 0.34 -7.09 -4.40
C TYR A 119 1.15 -6.76 -5.66
N TRP A 120 1.82 -7.77 -6.19
CA TRP A 120 2.35 -7.78 -7.54
C TRP A 120 1.40 -8.56 -8.44
N ILE A 121 1.16 -8.00 -9.64
CA ILE A 121 0.38 -8.62 -10.71
C ILE A 121 1.34 -8.86 -11.88
N SER A 122 1.42 -10.09 -12.37
CA SER A 122 2.25 -10.41 -13.53
C SER A 122 1.68 -9.79 -14.80
N ALA A 123 2.51 -9.74 -15.85
CA ALA A 123 1.98 -9.60 -17.20
C ALA A 123 0.97 -10.73 -17.51
N ALA A 124 0.06 -10.47 -18.46
CA ALA A 124 -0.93 -11.46 -18.88
C ALA A 124 -0.22 -12.70 -19.45
N THR A 125 -0.53 -13.86 -18.87
CA THR A 125 -0.03 -15.17 -19.30
C THR A 125 -0.88 -15.76 -20.42
N ALA A 126 -2.13 -15.31 -20.54
CA ALA A 126 -3.02 -15.58 -21.65
C ALA A 126 -3.99 -14.40 -21.82
N THR A 127 -4.43 -14.17 -23.05
CA THR A 127 -5.39 -13.13 -23.41
C THR A 127 -6.41 -13.68 -24.40
N ARG A 128 -7.70 -13.44 -24.16
CA ARG A 128 -8.78 -13.71 -25.10
C ARG A 128 -9.52 -12.41 -25.44
N ALA A 129 -9.57 -12.07 -26.71
CA ALA A 129 -10.37 -10.95 -27.18
C ALA A 129 -11.87 -11.24 -26.97
N ARG A 130 -12.62 -10.21 -26.56
CA ARG A 130 -14.07 -10.28 -26.35
C ARG A 130 -14.73 -9.18 -27.18
N SER A 131 -15.77 -9.50 -27.94
CA SER A 131 -16.45 -8.50 -28.78
C SER A 131 -17.23 -7.52 -27.91
N GLY A 132 -16.95 -6.22 -28.06
CA GLY A 132 -17.62 -5.15 -27.32
C GLY A 132 -17.33 -5.14 -25.81
N LEU A 133 -16.21 -5.74 -25.38
CA LEU A 133 -15.73 -5.76 -24.00
C LEU A 133 -14.20 -5.71 -23.99
N THR A 134 -13.60 -5.31 -22.85
CA THR A 134 -12.16 -5.42 -22.64
C THR A 134 -11.71 -6.87 -22.75
N ALA A 135 -10.53 -7.12 -23.33
CA ALA A 135 -9.99 -8.48 -23.44
C ALA A 135 -9.88 -9.15 -22.06
N MET A 136 -10.21 -10.43 -21.99
CA MET A 136 -10.05 -11.22 -20.77
C MET A 136 -8.60 -11.67 -20.66
N THR A 137 -7.96 -11.41 -19.52
CA THR A 137 -6.56 -11.77 -19.27
C THR A 137 -6.45 -12.74 -18.10
N ALA A 138 -5.43 -13.59 -18.16
CA ALA A 138 -5.03 -14.45 -17.05
C ALA A 138 -3.71 -13.94 -16.47
N ASN A 139 -3.73 -13.48 -15.22
CA ASN A 139 -2.56 -12.91 -14.53
C ASN A 139 -2.22 -13.75 -13.30
N ARG A 140 -0.95 -13.78 -12.92
CA ARG A 140 -0.51 -14.31 -11.62
C ARG A 140 -0.48 -13.17 -10.62
N ILE A 141 -0.88 -13.46 -9.38
CA ILE A 141 -0.92 -12.47 -8.31
C ILE A 141 -0.22 -13.05 -7.08
N ALA A 142 0.66 -12.26 -6.48
CA ALA A 142 1.32 -12.63 -5.23
C ALA A 142 1.48 -11.39 -4.33
N PRO A 143 1.50 -11.55 -2.99
CA PRO A 143 1.96 -10.48 -2.11
C PRO A 143 3.39 -10.08 -2.50
N ALA A 144 3.60 -8.79 -2.77
CA ALA A 144 4.91 -8.23 -3.08
C ALA A 144 5.60 -7.69 -1.83
N LEU A 145 4.82 -7.04 -0.97
CA LEU A 145 5.28 -6.44 0.27
C LEU A 145 4.19 -6.57 1.33
N THR A 146 4.59 -6.92 2.54
CA THR A 146 3.73 -6.79 3.73
C THR A 146 4.41 -5.90 4.74
N VAL A 147 3.77 -4.80 5.10
CA VAL A 147 4.24 -3.86 6.12
C VAL A 147 3.38 -4.05 7.35
N SER A 148 3.99 -4.43 8.47
CA SER A 148 3.29 -4.55 9.75
C SER A 148 3.80 -3.51 10.73
N LYS A 149 2.89 -2.93 11.51
CA LYS A 149 3.18 -2.03 12.61
C LYS A 149 2.50 -2.53 13.87
N ARG A 150 3.15 -2.31 15.01
CA ARG A 150 2.57 -2.55 16.33
C ARG A 150 2.99 -1.44 17.28
N VAL A 151 2.05 -0.95 18.08
CA VAL A 151 2.34 0.00 19.14
C VAL A 151 3.11 -0.72 20.25
N THR A 152 4.28 -0.20 20.60
CA THR A 152 5.06 -0.67 21.74
C THR A 152 5.04 0.40 22.82
N SER A 153 4.76 0.01 24.07
CA SER A 153 4.95 0.90 25.21
C SER A 153 6.45 1.02 25.48
N SER A 154 7.01 2.23 25.44
CA SER A 154 8.38 2.47 25.91
C SER A 154 8.41 2.32 27.44
N GLY A 155 8.80 1.15 27.94
CA GLY A 155 9.10 1.00 29.37
C GLY A 155 10.27 1.90 29.72
N SER A 156 10.08 2.91 30.58
CA SER A 156 11.20 3.62 31.18
C SER A 156 12.11 2.60 31.88
N PRO A 157 13.45 2.70 31.75
CA PRO A 157 14.34 1.82 32.50
C PRO A 157 14.00 1.95 33.99
N ALA A 158 13.72 0.82 34.63
CA ALA A 158 13.54 0.79 36.07
C ALA A 158 14.76 1.47 36.71
N ARG A 159 14.53 2.60 37.40
CA ARG A 159 15.56 3.31 38.16
C ARG A 159 16.27 2.28 39.03
N PRO A 160 17.58 2.02 38.86
CA PRO A 160 18.25 1.00 39.66
C PRO A 160 18.04 1.33 41.13
N GLY A 161 17.38 0.40 41.83
CA GLY A 161 17.05 0.54 43.24
C GLY A 161 18.32 0.90 44.00
N ARG A 162 18.24 1.98 44.78
CA ARG A 162 19.33 2.49 45.62
C ARG A 162 19.64 1.43 46.69
N ARG A 163 20.47 0.42 46.38
CA ARG A 163 21.02 -0.50 47.39
C ARG A 163 21.75 0.36 48.42
N LYS A 164 21.23 0.43 49.64
CA LYS A 164 21.99 0.94 50.78
C LYS A 164 23.15 -0.02 51.01
N LEU A 165 24.35 0.35 50.54
CA LEU A 165 25.58 -0.34 50.91
C LEU A 165 25.81 -0.15 52.42
N PRO A 166 26.08 -1.21 53.19
CA PRO A 166 26.51 -1.07 54.57
C PRO A 166 27.86 -0.34 54.62
N ARG A 167 27.97 0.65 55.51
CA ARG A 167 29.19 1.44 55.71
C ARG A 167 30.25 0.56 56.39
N ARG A 168 31.29 0.18 55.66
CA ARG A 168 32.61 -0.13 56.25
C ARG A 168 33.75 0.24 55.28
N VAL A 169 34.37 1.37 55.61
CA VAL A 169 35.77 1.81 55.52
C VAL A 169 36.64 1.37 54.31
N MET A 170 37.00 2.40 53.54
CA MET A 170 38.25 2.73 52.81
C MET A 170 39.27 1.65 52.46
N ALA A 171 39.60 1.57 51.16
CA ALA A 171 40.99 1.49 50.70
C ALA A 171 41.16 2.23 49.35
N VAL A 172 42.32 2.88 49.27
CA VAL A 172 42.86 3.80 48.28
C VAL A 172 42.97 3.23 46.86
N ALA A 173 42.66 4.06 45.86
CA ALA A 173 43.47 4.17 44.64
C ALA A 173 43.26 5.56 44.01
N ASP A 174 44.35 6.32 43.99
CA ASP A 174 44.57 7.61 43.34
C ASP A 174 44.86 7.40 41.85
N ARG A 175 44.21 8.17 40.95
CA ARG A 175 44.88 8.81 39.81
C ARG A 175 44.00 9.84 39.09
N THR A 176 44.23 11.11 39.44
CA THR A 176 44.22 12.31 38.59
C THR A 176 43.35 12.36 37.33
N ALA A 177 42.22 13.08 37.41
CA ALA A 177 41.63 13.78 36.27
C ALA A 177 41.76 15.30 36.49
N ARG A 178 42.63 15.90 35.68
CA ARG A 178 42.93 17.33 35.63
C ARG A 178 41.70 18.09 35.12
N THR A 179 41.31 19.09 35.90
CA THR A 179 40.34 20.13 35.64
C THR A 179 40.64 20.89 34.36
N ASP A 180 39.63 21.20 33.55
CA ASP A 180 39.50 22.56 33.04
C ASP A 180 38.05 23.06 33.07
N ARG A 181 37.94 24.33 33.47
CA ARG A 181 36.73 25.15 33.66
C ARG A 181 36.26 25.60 32.26
N GLY A 182 34.98 25.71 31.92
CA GLY A 182 33.96 26.52 32.57
C GLY A 182 34.01 27.96 32.04
N VAL A 183 33.17 28.30 31.05
CA VAL A 183 32.71 29.68 30.80
C VAL A 183 31.22 29.65 30.40
N THR A 184 30.46 30.49 31.09
CA THR A 184 29.01 30.72 31.01
C THR A 184 28.73 31.95 30.13
N ALA A 185 27.64 31.96 29.34
CA ALA A 185 26.71 33.10 29.17
C ALA A 185 25.60 32.84 28.11
N GLU A 186 24.36 32.63 28.60
CA GLU A 186 23.10 33.40 28.36
C GLU A 186 22.57 33.76 26.93
N PRO A 187 21.25 34.08 26.80
CA PRO A 187 20.37 33.63 25.71
C PRO A 187 19.98 34.71 24.68
N GLY A 188 19.44 34.28 23.53
CA GLY A 188 18.80 35.16 22.55
C GLY A 188 17.84 34.41 21.61
N SER A 189 16.55 34.70 21.72
CA SER A 189 15.49 34.30 20.77
C SER A 189 15.51 35.18 19.49
N PRO A 190 14.80 34.78 18.42
CA PRO A 190 15.14 35.12 17.03
C PRO A 190 14.33 36.31 16.48
N PRO A 191 14.69 36.84 15.29
CA PRO A 191 13.70 37.48 14.43
C PRO A 191 13.52 36.83 13.04
N SER A 192 12.26 36.89 12.61
CA SER A 192 11.64 36.53 11.32
C SER A 192 12.00 37.51 10.17
N PRO A 193 11.56 37.27 8.89
CA PRO A 193 12.32 37.61 7.68
C PRO A 193 11.85 38.82 6.84
N SER A 194 12.66 39.12 5.79
CA SER A 194 12.36 39.80 4.48
C SER A 194 12.54 41.34 4.42
N PRO A 195 12.88 42.00 3.27
CA PRO A 195 12.44 41.70 1.89
C PRO A 195 13.42 41.90 0.70
N LEU A 196 12.97 41.35 -0.44
CA LEU A 196 13.13 41.71 -1.87
C LEU A 196 14.28 42.62 -2.35
N ARG A 197 15.02 42.13 -3.36
CA ARG A 197 15.69 42.98 -4.37
C ARG A 197 15.68 42.31 -5.75
N ARG A 198 14.98 42.92 -6.73
CA ARG A 198 15.14 42.64 -8.18
C ARG A 198 16.45 43.30 -8.65
N PRO A 199 17.08 42.84 -9.75
CA PRO A 199 16.78 43.49 -11.03
C PRO A 199 16.94 42.62 -12.32
N ALA A 200 16.36 43.21 -13.38
CA ALA A 200 16.76 43.20 -14.79
C ALA A 200 16.53 41.97 -15.71
N ARG A 201 16.06 42.33 -16.90
CA ARG A 201 15.67 41.53 -18.07
C ARG A 201 16.91 41.05 -18.85
N GLY A 202 16.81 39.86 -19.46
CA GLY A 202 17.76 39.43 -20.49
C GLY A 202 17.59 37.98 -20.95
N SER A 203 16.89 37.83 -22.07
CA SER A 203 17.00 36.79 -23.12
C SER A 203 16.88 35.28 -22.84
N LEU A 204 16.24 34.62 -23.81
CA LEU A 204 15.86 33.21 -23.93
C LEU A 204 17.05 32.25 -24.11
N SER A 205 17.01 31.08 -23.46
CA SER A 205 17.41 29.80 -24.08
C SER A 205 16.99 28.60 -23.22
N ALA A 206 16.45 27.59 -23.90
CA ALA A 206 15.97 26.34 -23.36
C ALA A 206 17.13 25.41 -22.95
N ALA A 207 17.03 24.80 -21.77
CA ALA A 207 17.69 23.53 -21.44
C ALA A 207 17.00 22.90 -20.22
N ILE A 208 16.33 21.76 -20.46
CA ILE A 208 15.76 20.89 -19.44
C ILE A 208 16.91 20.17 -18.73
N GLY A 209 17.24 20.60 -17.52
CA GLY A 209 18.20 19.95 -16.64
C GLY A 209 17.51 18.96 -15.72
N LEU A 210 17.64 17.67 -16.04
CA LEU A 210 17.26 16.53 -15.21
C LEU A 210 18.28 16.39 -14.05
N VAL A 211 17.81 16.47 -12.81
CA VAL A 211 18.59 16.11 -11.61
C VAL A 211 17.69 15.32 -10.67
N VAL A 212 17.87 14.00 -10.56
CA VAL A 212 17.79 13.27 -9.28
C VAL A 212 18.76 12.09 -9.31
N LEU A 213 19.47 11.98 -8.19
CA LEU A 213 20.53 11.09 -7.74
C LEU A 213 20.49 9.60 -8.16
N ALA A 214 21.70 9.12 -8.42
CA ALA A 214 22.11 7.73 -8.49
C ALA A 214 21.85 6.95 -7.17
N HIS A 215 21.43 5.69 -7.31
CA HIS A 215 21.94 4.58 -6.49
C HIS A 215 22.31 3.44 -7.44
N ALA A 216 23.60 3.14 -7.48
CA ALA A 216 24.17 2.02 -8.22
C ALA A 216 23.74 0.69 -7.58
N GLY A 217 23.30 -0.26 -8.41
CA GLY A 217 22.97 -1.62 -8.03
C GLY A 217 22.95 -2.53 -9.26
N ILE A 218 24.05 -3.24 -9.46
CA ILE A 218 24.47 -4.01 -10.63
C ILE A 218 23.59 -5.26 -10.85
N VAL A 219 23.00 -5.42 -12.04
CA VAL A 219 22.75 -6.74 -12.66
C VAL A 219 23.14 -6.65 -14.14
N ARG A 220 24.25 -7.31 -14.49
CA ARG A 220 24.80 -7.44 -15.83
C ARG A 220 24.19 -8.67 -16.49
N LEU A 221 23.25 -8.51 -17.41
CA LEU A 221 22.84 -9.61 -18.30
C LEU A 221 23.58 -9.47 -19.64
N LEU A 222 24.52 -10.38 -19.90
CA LEU A 222 24.97 -10.69 -21.26
C LEU A 222 23.88 -11.53 -21.93
N SER A 223 23.32 -11.06 -23.04
CA SER A 223 22.92 -11.93 -24.14
C SER A 223 22.81 -11.13 -25.43
N THR A 224 23.85 -11.22 -26.26
CA THR A 224 23.82 -10.78 -27.65
C THR A 224 23.33 -11.94 -28.50
N ALA A 225 22.09 -11.87 -29.01
CA ALA A 225 21.65 -12.70 -30.13
C ALA A 225 21.47 -11.79 -31.36
N ARG A 226 22.38 -11.95 -32.32
CA ARG A 226 22.36 -11.28 -33.63
C ARG A 226 21.17 -11.79 -34.48
N PRO A 227 20.52 -10.93 -35.27
CA PRO A 227 19.61 -11.39 -36.32
C PRO A 227 20.40 -11.99 -37.50
N GLY A 228 20.10 -13.25 -37.81
CA GLY A 228 20.61 -13.95 -38.98
C GLY A 228 20.01 -13.41 -40.26
N ARG A 229 20.89 -12.95 -41.14
CA ARG A 229 20.65 -12.50 -42.52
C ARG A 229 20.57 -13.72 -43.43
N VAL A 230 19.47 -13.90 -44.16
CA VAL A 230 19.41 -14.77 -45.35
C VAL A 230 19.12 -13.88 -46.55
N ARG A 231 20.00 -13.93 -47.57
CA ARG A 231 19.86 -13.18 -48.82
C ARG A 231 20.21 -14.10 -49.99
N GLY A 232 19.35 -14.11 -51.01
CA GLY A 232 19.58 -14.61 -52.37
C GLY A 232 18.96 -16.00 -52.62
N GLY A 233 18.16 -16.24 -53.66
CA GLY A 233 17.75 -15.43 -54.82
C GLY A 233 16.85 -16.27 -55.74
N GLY A 234 16.24 -15.65 -56.75
CA GLY A 234 15.55 -16.36 -57.85
C GLY A 234 14.26 -15.69 -58.34
N ASP A 235 14.43 -14.64 -59.15
CA ASP A 235 13.73 -14.31 -60.41
C ASP A 235 12.21 -14.54 -60.57
N ALA A 236 11.50 -13.44 -60.86
CA ALA A 236 10.19 -13.37 -61.55
C ALA A 236 10.40 -13.47 -63.10
N PRO A 237 9.40 -13.31 -64.02
CA PRO A 237 7.94 -13.11 -63.88
C PRO A 237 7.07 -13.91 -64.90
N TYR A 238 5.74 -13.99 -64.70
CA TYR A 238 4.64 -14.16 -65.70
C TYR A 238 3.35 -14.22 -64.86
N GLY A 239 2.20 -13.60 -65.11
CA GLY A 239 1.63 -12.79 -66.18
C GLY A 239 0.21 -12.39 -65.71
N SER A 240 -0.35 -11.37 -66.34
CA SER A 240 -1.57 -10.60 -66.07
C SER A 240 -2.94 -11.30 -66.27
N HIS A 241 -3.92 -10.97 -65.39
CA HIS A 241 -5.39 -10.68 -65.56
C HIS A 241 -6.33 -11.62 -66.42
N PRO A 242 -7.70 -11.49 -66.39
CA PRO A 242 -8.67 -11.14 -65.32
C PRO A 242 -10.01 -11.97 -65.34
N THR A 243 -10.85 -11.76 -64.30
CA THR A 243 -12.34 -11.72 -64.21
C THR A 243 -13.28 -12.76 -64.87
N GLY A 244 -14.16 -13.34 -64.04
CA GLY A 244 -15.53 -13.73 -64.38
C GLY A 244 -16.29 -14.30 -63.18
N PRO A 245 -17.53 -13.84 -62.90
CA PRO A 245 -18.58 -14.82 -62.65
C PRO A 245 -19.83 -14.56 -63.50
N GLY A 246 -20.47 -15.65 -63.91
CA GLY A 246 -21.88 -15.68 -64.29
C GLY A 246 -22.79 -15.84 -63.07
#